data_AF-A0A645EWP3-F1
#
_entry.id   AF-A0A645EWP3-F1
#
_cell.length_a   1.000
_cell.length_b   1.000
_cell.length_c   1.000
_cell.angle_alpha   90.00
_cell.angle_beta   90.00
_cell.angle_gamma   90.00
#
_symmetry.space_group_name_H-M   'P 1'
#
loop_
_entity.id
_entity.type
_entity.pdbx_description
1 polymer ?
#
loop_
_entity_poly.entity_id
_entity_poly.type
_entity_poly.pdbx_seq_one_letter_code
_entity_poly.pdbx_strand_id
1 'polypeptide(L)'
;MLGAAGLADRFPVVVDGLVAAELELAGKPAPDTYRYAARLLGVPERRAVVVEDAVSGVAAGRAGGFALVVGVDRGVGEPALREAGADIVVTDLADLIPTA
;
A
#
# COMPACT_ATOMS: atom_id res chain seq x y z
N MET A 1 1.08 -3.56 -16.24
CA MET A 1 0.37 -2.26 -16.11
C MET A 1 1.32 -1.07 -15.96
N LEU A 2 2.39 -1.12 -15.14
CA LEU A 2 3.36 -0.01 -15.02
C LEU A 2 4.03 0.43 -16.33
N GLY A 3 4.47 -0.53 -17.16
CA GLY A 3 5.08 -0.23 -18.46
C GLY A 3 4.12 0.46 -19.43
N ALA A 4 2.86 0.04 -19.45
CA ALA A 4 1.82 0.68 -20.28
C ALA A 4 1.49 2.11 -19.82
N ALA A 5 1.64 2.39 -18.53
CA ALA A 5 1.47 3.73 -17.96
C ALA A 5 2.73 4.62 -18.09
N GLY A 6 3.84 4.09 -18.64
CA GLY A 6 5.11 4.83 -18.72
C GLY A 6 5.75 5.11 -17.36
N LEU A 7 5.49 4.26 -16.36
CA LEU A 7 5.94 4.45 -14.98
C LEU A 7 6.95 3.39 -14.52
N ALA A 8 7.32 2.43 -15.36
CA ALA A 8 8.15 1.30 -14.94
C ALA A 8 9.52 1.74 -14.37
N ASP A 9 10.10 2.80 -14.90
CA ASP A 9 11.36 3.41 -14.46
C ASP A 9 11.26 4.09 -13.08
N ARG A 10 10.05 4.37 -12.60
CA ARG A 10 9.82 5.00 -11.29
C ARG A 10 9.79 4.00 -10.13
N PHE A 11 9.71 2.69 -10.42
CA PHE A 11 9.62 1.64 -9.41
C PHE A 11 10.82 0.70 -9.50
N PRO A 12 11.89 0.95 -8.71
CA PRO A 12 13.07 0.08 -8.72
C PRO A 12 12.80 -1.31 -8.13
N VAL A 13 11.74 -1.44 -7.33
CA VAL A 13 11.27 -2.69 -6.73
C VAL A 13 9.80 -2.86 -7.07
N VAL A 14 9.44 -4.03 -7.59
CA VAL A 14 8.06 -4.44 -7.83
C VAL A 14 7.88 -5.83 -7.22
N VAL A 15 6.91 -5.94 -6.30
CA VAL A 15 6.51 -7.21 -5.70
C VAL A 15 5.06 -7.44 -6.12
N ASP A 16 4.83 -8.42 -6.99
CA ASP A 16 3.51 -8.77 -7.50
C ASP A 16 3.03 -10.12 -6.95
N GLY A 17 1.90 -10.59 -7.45
CA GLY A 17 1.31 -11.86 -7.04
C GLY A 17 2.16 -13.09 -7.39
N LEU A 18 3.01 -13.02 -8.41
CA LEU A 18 3.89 -14.14 -8.78
C LEU A 18 5.04 -14.24 -7.77
N VAL A 19 5.67 -13.11 -7.43
CA VAL A 19 6.71 -13.06 -6.40
C VAL A 19 6.15 -13.49 -5.03
N ALA A 20 4.94 -13.03 -4.70
CA ALA A 20 4.28 -13.43 -3.45
C ALA A 20 4.01 -14.94 -3.39
N ALA A 21 3.56 -15.54 -4.50
CA ALA A 21 3.31 -16.99 -4.57
C ALA A 21 4.60 -17.80 -4.53
N GLU A 22 5.64 -17.39 -5.27
CA GLU A 22 6.95 -18.06 -5.31
C GLU A 22 7.61 -18.10 -3.92
N LEU A 23 7.44 -17.03 -3.14
CA LEU A 23 8.03 -16.89 -1.82
C LEU A 23 7.07 -17.25 -0.67
N GLU A 24 5.90 -17.82 -1.00
CA GLU A 24 4.87 -18.23 -0.05
C GLU A 24 4.48 -17.12 0.95
N LEU A 25 4.46 -15.86 0.49
CA LEU A 25 4.08 -14.72 1.31
C LEU A 25 2.57 -14.78 1.58
N ALA A 26 2.19 -14.67 2.85
CA ALA A 26 0.80 -14.61 3.23
C ALA A 26 0.09 -13.40 2.58
N GLY A 27 -1.06 -13.65 1.96
CA GLY A 27 -1.86 -12.61 1.34
C GLY A 27 -2.51 -11.67 2.36
N LYS A 28 -2.94 -10.50 1.89
CA LYS A 28 -3.72 -9.53 2.67
C LYS A 28 -4.91 -10.23 3.35
N PRO A 29 -5.18 -9.99 4.63
CA PRO A 29 -4.70 -8.87 5.44
C PRO A 29 -3.35 -9.10 6.14
N ALA A 30 -2.63 -10.17 5.85
CA ALA A 30 -1.26 -10.32 6.34
C ALA A 30 -0.34 -9.27 5.67
N PRO A 31 0.64 -8.70 6.40
CA PRO A 31 1.50 -7.61 5.93
C PRO A 31 2.70 -8.08 5.09
N ASP A 32 2.84 -9.38 4.87
CA ASP A 32 4.07 -10.03 4.38
C ASP A 32 4.57 -9.45 3.06
N THR A 33 3.69 -9.26 2.07
CA THR A 33 4.05 -8.63 0.79
C THR A 33 4.62 -7.22 0.98
N TYR A 34 4.03 -6.41 1.87
CA TYR A 34 4.50 -5.04 2.12
C TYR A 34 5.81 -5.02 2.88
N ARG A 35 5.96 -5.85 3.92
CA ARG A 35 7.22 -5.98 4.67
C ARG A 35 8.36 -6.44 3.77
N TYR A 36 8.06 -7.39 2.89
CA TYR A 36 9.03 -7.87 1.90
C TYR A 36 9.45 -6.75 0.94
N ALA A 37 8.50 -5.95 0.41
CA ALA A 37 8.81 -4.79 -0.42
C ALA A 37 9.66 -3.73 0.32
N ALA A 38 9.31 -3.40 1.56
CA ALA A 38 10.07 -2.48 2.41
C ALA A 38 11.50 -2.98 2.66
N ARG A 39 11.68 -4.28 2.90
CA ARG A 39 12.97 -4.94 3.05
C ARG A 39 13.83 -4.83 1.78
N LEU A 40 13.24 -5.07 0.60
CA LEU A 40 13.96 -4.92 -0.68
C LEU A 40 14.40 -3.47 -0.94
N LEU A 41 13.58 -2.50 -0.52
CA LEU A 41 13.91 -1.08 -0.59
C LEU A 41 14.90 -0.62 0.48
N GLY A 42 15.20 -1.46 1.49
CA GLY A 42 16.05 -1.09 2.62
C GLY A 42 15.44 -0.04 3.55
N VAL A 43 14.11 0.10 3.54
CA VAL A 43 13.38 1.11 4.33
C VAL A 43 12.64 0.44 5.48
N PRO A 44 12.81 0.91 6.74
CA PRO A 44 11.99 0.42 7.85
C PRO A 44 10.50 0.74 7.66
N GLU A 45 9.61 -0.15 8.06
CA GLU A 45 8.15 0.00 7.90
C GLU A 45 7.64 1.30 8.52
N ARG A 46 8.15 1.65 9.71
CA ARG A 46 7.87 2.92 10.42
C ARG A 46 8.34 4.18 9.70
N ARG A 47 8.99 4.05 8.54
CA ARG A 47 9.39 5.14 7.64
C ARG A 47 8.80 5.01 6.23
N ALA A 48 7.91 4.04 6.02
CA ALA A 48 7.23 3.79 4.76
C ALA A 48 5.72 4.05 4.90
N VAL A 49 5.10 4.47 3.81
CA VAL A 49 3.66 4.75 3.70
C VAL A 49 3.02 3.69 2.81
N VAL A 50 1.87 3.17 3.22
CA VAL A 50 1.03 2.30 2.39
C VAL A 50 -0.11 3.13 1.81
N VAL A 51 -0.36 2.99 0.51
CA VAL A 51 -1.48 3.60 -0.19
C VAL A 51 -2.35 2.48 -0.75
N GLU A 52 -3.62 2.42 -0.35
CA GLU A 52 -4.49 1.26 -0.61
C GLU A 52 -5.95 1.66 -0.81
N ASP A 53 -6.66 0.96 -1.69
CA ASP A 53 -8.08 1.19 -1.99
C ASP A 53 -9.00 0.07 -1.46
N ALA A 54 -8.44 -1.01 -0.92
CA ALA A 54 -9.19 -2.13 -0.36
C ALA A 54 -9.02 -2.27 1.16
N VAL A 55 -10.09 -2.69 1.86
CA VAL A 55 -10.09 -2.98 3.31
C VAL A 55 -8.98 -3.96 3.71
N SER A 56 -8.79 -5.04 2.95
CA SER A 56 -7.76 -6.03 3.27
C SER A 56 -6.34 -5.48 3.12
N GLY A 57 -6.12 -4.58 2.15
CA GLY A 57 -4.85 -3.90 1.95
C GLY A 57 -4.56 -2.87 3.02
N VAL A 58 -5.55 -2.07 3.42
CA VAL A 58 -5.45 -1.16 4.55
C VAL A 58 -5.12 -1.93 5.84
N ALA A 59 -5.84 -3.01 6.11
CA ALA A 59 -5.61 -3.87 7.28
C ALA A 59 -4.19 -4.46 7.26
N ALA A 60 -3.67 -4.86 6.09
CA ALA A 60 -2.28 -5.29 5.95
C ALA A 60 -1.27 -4.16 6.24
N GLY A 61 -1.52 -2.94 5.79
CA GLY A 61 -0.68 -1.78 6.14
C GLY A 61 -0.66 -1.54 7.65
N ARG A 62 -1.84 -1.61 8.28
CA ARG A 62 -1.97 -1.43 9.73
C ARG A 62 -1.26 -2.53 10.52
N ALA A 63 -1.49 -3.79 10.17
CA ALA A 63 -0.84 -4.95 10.79
C ALA A 63 0.69 -4.96 10.57
N GLY A 64 1.14 -4.34 9.47
CA GLY A 64 2.55 -4.20 9.13
C GLY A 64 3.31 -3.23 10.04
N GLY A 65 2.61 -2.31 10.71
CA GLY A 65 3.23 -1.25 11.51
C GLY A 65 3.89 -0.17 10.63
N PHE A 66 3.33 0.09 9.45
CA PHE A 66 3.78 1.15 8.56
C PHE A 66 3.55 2.53 9.18
N ALA A 67 4.35 3.51 8.76
CA ALA A 67 4.33 4.86 9.33
C ALA A 67 2.97 5.55 9.18
N LEU A 68 2.34 5.29 8.03
CA LEU A 68 1.06 5.85 7.64
C LEU A 68 0.37 4.89 6.66
N VAL A 69 -0.93 4.69 6.84
CA VAL A 69 -1.78 3.99 5.89
C VAL A 69 -2.80 4.97 5.32
N VAL A 70 -2.66 5.25 4.03
CA VAL A 70 -3.57 6.10 3.27
C VAL A 70 -4.57 5.21 2.54
N GLY A 71 -5.83 5.31 2.93
CA GLY A 71 -6.97 4.74 2.20
C GLY A 71 -7.36 5.62 1.02
N VAL A 72 -7.61 5.03 -0.15
CA VAL A 72 -8.17 5.72 -1.32
C VAL A 72 -9.58 5.19 -1.55
N ASP A 73 -10.59 6.00 -1.23
CA ASP A 73 -11.98 5.56 -1.37
C ASP A 73 -12.39 5.52 -2.84
N ARG A 74 -12.34 4.32 -3.43
CA ARG A 74 -12.82 4.01 -4.78
C ARG A 74 -14.23 3.40 -4.78
N GLY A 75 -15.01 3.60 -3.71
CA GLY A 75 -16.38 3.09 -3.56
C GLY A 75 -16.57 2.09 -2.42
N VAL A 76 -15.53 1.85 -1.62
CA VAL A 76 -15.58 1.00 -0.42
C VAL A 76 -16.21 1.76 0.75
N GLY A 77 -16.08 3.09 0.77
CA GLY A 77 -16.57 3.99 1.81
C GLY A 77 -15.50 4.30 2.85
N GLU A 78 -15.29 5.59 3.10
CA GLU A 78 -14.40 6.09 4.15
C GLU A 78 -14.53 5.37 5.50
N PRO A 79 -15.74 5.13 6.06
CA PRO A 79 -15.87 4.47 7.36
C PRO A 79 -15.23 3.07 7.39
N ALA A 80 -15.39 2.28 6.32
CA ALA A 80 -14.84 0.93 6.24
C ALA A 80 -13.31 0.93 6.15
N LEU A 81 -12.73 1.89 5.41
CA LEU A 81 -11.28 2.05 5.32
C LEU A 81 -10.69 2.51 6.67
N ARG A 82 -11.37 3.42 7.38
CA ARG A 82 -10.95 3.84 8.74
C ARG A 82 -11.03 2.69 9.74
N GLU A 83 -12.11 1.92 9.72
CA GLU A 83 -12.27 0.74 10.59
C GLU A 83 -11.18 -0.32 10.33
N ALA A 84 -10.79 -0.49 9.06
CA ALA A 84 -9.67 -1.36 8.68
C ALA A 84 -8.29 -0.86 9.14
N GLY A 85 -8.18 0.40 9.55
CA GLY A 85 -6.96 0.99 10.10
C GLY A 85 -6.27 2.01 9.22
N ALA A 86 -6.96 2.64 8.26
CA ALA A 86 -6.42 3.79 7.54
C ALA A 86 -6.32 5.00 8.47
N ASP A 87 -5.16 5.68 8.46
CA ASP A 87 -4.94 6.91 9.22
C ASP A 87 -5.63 8.10 8.53
N ILE A 88 -5.50 8.14 7.20
CA ILE A 88 -6.10 9.16 6.34
C ILE A 88 -6.86 8.45 5.22
N VAL A 89 -8.01 8.97 4.84
CA VAL A 89 -8.75 8.53 3.66
C VAL A 89 -8.90 9.70 2.71
N VAL A 90 -8.60 9.49 1.44
CA VAL A 90 -8.77 10.46 0.35
C VAL A 90 -9.64 9.86 -0.75
N THR A 91 -10.29 10.70 -1.54
CA THR A 91 -11.03 10.24 -2.73
C THR A 91 -10.16 10.25 -3.98
N ASP A 92 -9.12 11.09 -4.01
CA ASP A 92 -8.14 11.14 -5.08
C ASP A 92 -6.72 11.33 -4.52
N LEU A 93 -5.70 10.81 -5.22
CA LEU A 93 -4.31 10.97 -4.81
C LEU A 93 -3.79 12.40 -5.02
N ALA A 94 -4.44 13.18 -5.89
CA ALA A 94 -4.15 14.60 -6.08
C ALA A 94 -4.31 15.41 -4.78
N ASP A 95 -5.17 14.96 -3.86
CA ASP A 95 -5.40 15.60 -2.56
C ASP A 95 -4.15 15.57 -1.65
N LEU A 96 -3.16 14.72 -1.97
CA LEU A 96 -1.89 14.62 -1.24
C LEU A 96 -0.80 15.54 -1.79
N ILE A 97 -1.04 16.21 -2.92
CA ILE A 97 -0.07 17.10 -3.54
C ILE A 97 -0.25 18.50 -2.95
N PRO A 98 0.79 19.11 -2.33
CA PRO A 98 0.69 20.47 -1.83
C PRO A 98 0.32 21.44 -2.94
N THR A 99 -0.63 22.32 -2.68
CA THR A 99 -0.85 23.49 -3.53
C THR A 99 0.32 24.47 -3.36
N ALA A 100 0.83 24.94 -4.50
CA ALA A 100 1.94 25.90 -4.57
C ALA A 100 1.57 27.26 -3.99
#